data_AF-A0A3D3MS61-F1
#
_entry.id   AF-A0A3D3MS61-F1
#
_cell.length_a   1.000
_cell.length_b   1.000
_cell.length_c   1.000
_cell.angle_alpha   90.00
_cell.angle_beta   90.00
_cell.angle_gamma   90.00
#
_symmetry.space_group_name_H-M   'P 1'
#
loop_
_entity.id
_entity.type
_entity.pdbx_description
1 polymer ?
#
loop_
_entity_poly.entity_id
_entity_poly.type
_entity_poly.pdbx_seq_one_letter_code
_entity_poly.pdbx_strand_id
1 'polypeptide(L)'
;LYKKGDNWYVKTDKMEYGPYNKKQIVFGNSIVYDGKHCVFLYKKGDNRYVKTDKAEYGPYDGYIGNIKIAENGDCYYEVSSQQYCNGKKLENSGRKECNMDVNGHSFYFSYDYDYVVIDGQRFGKAFPFEYRYDKDKNAFVWYCLEGRDLTIYEYALD
;
A
#
# COMPACT_ATOMS: atom_id res chain seq x y z
N LEU A 1 21.38 13.81 7.98
CA LEU A 1 20.83 14.14 9.32
C LEU A 1 21.97 14.64 10.19
N TYR A 2 21.83 15.76 10.89
CA TYR A 2 22.85 16.24 11.82
C TYR A 2 22.21 16.87 13.06
N LYS A 3 23.00 16.99 14.12
CA LYS A 3 22.59 17.58 15.40
C LYS A 3 23.25 18.95 15.58
N LYS A 4 22.50 19.96 16.00
CA LYS A 4 22.98 21.30 16.39
C LYS A 4 22.31 21.71 17.68
N GLY A 5 23.09 21.85 18.75
CA GLY A 5 22.53 21.97 20.11
C GLY A 5 21.71 20.73 20.46
N ASP A 6 20.53 20.91 21.04
CA ASP A 6 19.61 19.80 21.37
C ASP A 6 18.69 19.37 20.23
N ASN A 7 18.81 20.03 19.08
CA ASN A 7 17.95 19.84 17.93
C ASN A 7 18.62 19.00 16.84
N TRP A 8 17.79 18.25 16.15
CA TRP A 8 18.10 17.47 14.97
C TRP A 8 17.57 18.15 13.73
N TYR A 9 18.32 18.00 12.64
CA TYR A 9 18.04 18.60 11.35
C TYR A 9 18.27 17.58 10.24
N VAL A 10 17.31 17.50 9.32
CA VAL A 10 17.45 16.72 8.08
C VAL A 10 17.89 17.70 6.99
N LYS A 11 19.06 17.45 6.41
CA LYS A 11 19.62 18.29 5.35
C LYS A 11 19.84 17.48 4.09
N THR A 12 19.40 18.06 2.98
CA THR A 12 19.69 17.66 1.61
C THR A 12 20.47 18.79 0.94
N ASP A 13 20.94 18.59 -0.30
CA ASP A 13 21.65 19.64 -1.04
C ASP A 13 20.78 20.87 -1.33
N LYS A 14 19.45 20.71 -1.32
CA LYS A 14 18.49 21.76 -1.67
C LYS A 14 17.79 22.36 -0.46
N MET A 15 17.64 21.59 0.62
CA MET A 15 16.76 21.96 1.73
C MET A 15 17.32 21.53 3.08
N GLU A 16 16.95 22.26 4.12
CA GLU A 16 17.24 21.94 5.51
C GLU A 16 15.93 22.00 6.30
N TYR A 17 15.61 20.91 6.99
CA TYR A 17 14.39 20.73 7.76
C TYR A 17 14.72 20.57 9.24
N GLY A 18 13.93 21.23 10.08
CA GLY A 18 14.08 21.26 11.53
C GLY A 18 13.72 22.63 12.08
N PRO A 19 13.92 22.88 13.38
CA PRO A 19 14.47 21.96 14.37
C PRO A 19 13.51 20.83 14.75
N TYR A 20 14.05 19.64 14.99
CA TYR A 20 13.31 18.52 15.58
C TYR A 20 13.98 18.07 16.88
N ASN A 21 13.21 17.84 17.94
CA ASN A 21 13.74 17.18 19.13
C ASN A 21 13.93 15.66 18.88
N LYS A 22 14.67 14.99 19.77
CA LYS A 22 14.94 13.55 19.66
C LYS A 22 13.68 12.67 19.56
N LYS A 23 12.54 13.08 20.11
CA LYS A 23 11.28 12.31 20.06
C LYS A 23 10.52 12.51 18.75
N GLN A 24 10.80 13.58 18.02
CA GLN A 24 10.11 13.93 16.78
C GLN A 24 10.68 13.22 15.57
N ILE A 25 11.99 13.00 15.50
CA ILE A 25 12.57 12.15 14.46
C ILE A 25 12.31 10.70 14.83
N VAL A 26 11.55 9.99 13.99
CA VAL A 26 11.43 8.53 14.11
C VAL A 26 12.79 7.97 13.69
N PHE A 27 13.49 7.22 14.54
CA PHE A 27 14.78 6.61 14.19
C PHE A 27 14.57 5.22 13.53
N GLY A 28 15.39 4.84 12.54
CA GLY A 28 15.30 3.59 11.77
C GLY A 28 15.37 3.78 10.25
N ASN A 29 14.67 2.93 9.47
CA ASN A 29 14.41 3.07 8.01
C ASN A 29 13.49 4.26 7.67
N SER A 30 13.57 5.32 8.47
CA SER A 30 12.70 6.49 8.49
C SER A 30 13.26 7.66 7.68
N ILE A 31 14.41 7.47 7.03
CA ILE A 31 14.97 8.37 6.02
C ILE A 31 15.34 7.51 4.83
N VAL A 32 14.82 7.85 3.65
CA VAL A 32 15.12 7.21 2.37
C VAL A 32 15.65 8.29 1.44
N TYR A 33 16.77 8.02 0.78
CA TYR A 33 17.39 8.91 -0.19
C TYR A 33 17.89 8.08 -1.37
N ASP A 34 17.45 8.44 -2.59
CA ASP A 34 17.80 7.73 -3.83
C ASP A 34 18.91 8.43 -4.65
N GLY A 35 19.58 9.44 -4.07
CA GLY A 35 20.54 10.28 -4.78
C GLY A 35 19.94 11.57 -5.37
N LYS A 36 18.62 11.69 -5.43
CA LYS A 36 17.92 12.86 -6.00
C LYS A 36 16.77 13.36 -5.13
N HIS A 37 16.07 12.45 -4.49
CA HIS A 37 14.85 12.62 -3.73
C HIS A 37 15.05 12.13 -2.30
N CYS A 38 14.58 12.93 -1.35
CA CYS A 38 14.61 12.57 0.07
C CYS A 38 13.19 12.42 0.61
N VAL A 39 12.99 11.35 1.37
CA VAL A 39 11.78 11.13 2.16
C VAL A 39 12.17 10.84 3.60
N PHE A 40 11.50 11.49 4.55
CA PHE A 40 11.70 11.16 5.95
C PHE A 40 10.43 11.19 6.79
N LEU A 41 10.45 10.45 7.89
CA LEU A 41 9.37 10.40 8.86
C LEU A 41 9.65 11.28 10.06
N TYR A 42 8.62 11.96 10.52
CA TYR A 42 8.67 12.68 11.78
C TYR A 42 7.32 12.73 12.48
N LYS A 43 7.32 13.17 13.74
CA LYS A 43 6.14 13.28 14.59
C LYS A 43 5.81 14.72 14.98
N LYS A 44 4.52 15.03 15.05
CA LYS A 44 3.97 16.21 15.73
C LYS A 44 2.87 15.72 16.68
N GLY A 45 3.10 15.83 17.99
CA GLY A 45 2.27 15.14 18.98
C GLY A 45 2.33 13.61 18.79
N ASP A 46 1.17 12.97 18.81
CA ASP A 46 1.03 11.52 18.61
C ASP A 46 0.99 11.13 17.12
N ASN A 47 0.77 12.09 16.23
CA ASN A 47 0.67 11.86 14.80
C ASN A 47 2.03 11.74 14.12
N ARG A 48 2.09 10.85 13.13
CA ARG A 48 3.24 10.67 12.23
C ARG A 48 2.96 11.34 10.88
N TYR A 49 4.04 11.79 10.25
CA TYR A 49 4.03 12.48 8.97
C TYR A 49 5.14 11.94 8.08
N VAL A 50 4.87 11.90 6.79
CA VAL A 50 5.85 11.64 5.72
C VAL A 50 6.21 12.98 5.10
N LYS A 51 7.49 13.34 5.11
CA LYS A 51 8.00 14.55 4.46
C LYS A 51 8.79 14.16 3.23
N THR A 52 8.53 14.83 2.11
CA THR A 52 9.31 14.75 0.87
C THR A 52 9.87 16.12 0.51
N ASP A 53 10.70 16.19 -0.53
CA ASP A 53 11.17 17.47 -1.07
C ASP A 53 10.04 18.35 -1.62
N LYS A 54 8.90 17.74 -1.98
CA LYS A 54 7.77 18.42 -2.65
C LYS A 54 6.64 18.75 -1.69
N ALA A 55 6.38 17.88 -0.71
CA ALA A 55 5.16 17.95 0.09
C ALA A 55 5.30 17.25 1.44
N GLU A 56 4.23 17.32 2.22
CA GLU A 56 4.06 16.65 3.51
C GLU A 56 2.74 15.90 3.51
N TYR A 57 2.74 14.67 4.02
CA TYR A 57 1.58 13.79 4.07
C TYR A 57 1.32 13.31 5.50
N GLY A 58 0.04 13.26 5.85
CA GLY A 58 -0.44 13.02 7.21
C GLY A 58 -1.53 14.05 7.57
N PRO A 59 -2.00 14.08 8.83
CA PRO A 59 -1.57 13.25 9.96
C PRO A 59 -1.93 11.77 9.82
N TYR A 60 -1.10 10.90 10.38
CA TYR A 60 -1.39 9.47 10.52
C TYR A 60 -1.24 9.02 11.97
N ASP A 61 -2.25 8.31 12.46
CA ASP A 61 -2.27 7.69 13.80
C ASP A 61 -1.47 6.36 13.82
N GLY A 62 -1.40 5.68 12.67
CA GLY A 62 -0.72 4.40 12.51
C GLY A 62 0.81 4.44 12.44
N TYR A 63 1.44 3.28 12.58
CA TYR A 63 2.86 3.09 12.24
C TYR A 63 3.05 3.26 10.72
N ILE A 64 4.13 3.95 10.33
CA ILE A 64 4.50 4.14 8.92
C ILE A 64 5.74 3.29 8.62
N GLY A 65 5.67 2.47 7.58
CA GLY A 65 6.73 1.57 7.16
C GLY A 65 6.84 1.46 5.63
N ASN A 66 7.76 0.61 5.18
CA ASN A 66 7.93 0.24 3.76
C ASN A 66 8.05 1.43 2.80
N ILE A 67 8.74 2.49 3.23
CA ILE A 67 8.94 3.69 2.42
C ILE A 67 9.84 3.37 1.22
N LYS A 68 9.38 3.77 0.03
CA LYS A 68 10.11 3.64 -1.24
C LYS A 68 9.94 4.91 -2.07
N ILE A 69 10.95 5.21 -2.85
CA ILE A 69 10.92 6.30 -3.82
C ILE A 69 10.99 5.67 -5.22
N ALA A 70 10.04 6.02 -6.08
CA ALA A 70 10.08 5.65 -7.50
C ALA A 70 10.96 6.62 -8.29
N GLU A 71 11.42 6.24 -9.48
CA GLU A 71 12.33 7.07 -10.30
C GLU A 71 11.76 8.45 -10.65
N ASN A 72 10.43 8.58 -10.74
CA ASN A 72 9.73 9.85 -10.96
C ASN A 72 9.66 10.75 -9.71
N GLY A 73 10.18 10.27 -8.58
CA GLY A 73 10.15 10.93 -7.28
C GLY A 73 8.83 10.80 -6.54
N ASP A 74 7.97 9.85 -6.92
CA ASP A 74 6.79 9.49 -6.13
C ASP A 74 7.19 8.67 -4.91
N CYS A 75 6.54 8.97 -3.79
CA CYS A 75 6.80 8.34 -2.51
C CYS A 75 5.70 7.34 -2.17
N TYR A 76 6.07 6.07 -2.04
CA TYR A 76 5.21 4.98 -1.61
C TYR A 76 5.53 4.61 -0.17
N TYR A 77 4.50 4.33 0.63
CA TYR A 77 4.67 3.91 2.03
C TYR A 77 3.40 3.21 2.52
N GLU A 78 3.53 2.52 3.65
CA GLU A 78 2.42 1.84 4.30
C GLU A 78 2.08 2.51 5.63
N VAL A 79 0.79 2.66 5.91
CA VAL A 79 0.25 3.08 7.21
C VAL A 79 -0.66 1.98 7.71
N SER A 80 -0.28 1.28 8.79
CA SER A 80 -1.07 0.16 9.33
C SER A 80 -1.55 -0.84 8.26
N SER A 81 -0.62 -1.31 7.42
CA SER A 81 -0.84 -2.24 6.28
C SER A 81 -1.60 -1.67 5.07
N GLN A 82 -2.06 -0.43 5.12
CA GLN A 82 -2.65 0.27 3.98
C GLN A 82 -1.54 0.96 3.17
N GLN A 83 -1.44 0.72 1.86
CA GLN A 83 -0.45 1.43 1.03
C GLN A 83 -0.97 2.79 0.58
N TYR A 84 -0.03 3.73 0.47
CA TYR A 84 -0.22 5.09 0.03
C TYR A 84 0.83 5.45 -1.03
N CYS A 85 0.45 6.31 -1.97
CA CYS A 85 1.35 7.04 -2.85
C CYS A 85 1.09 8.54 -2.68
N ASN A 86 2.11 9.30 -2.28
CA ASN A 86 2.04 10.75 -2.13
C ASN A 86 0.80 11.24 -1.34
N GLY A 87 0.49 10.60 -0.21
CA GLY A 87 -0.68 10.95 0.61
C GLY A 87 -2.00 10.30 0.19
N LYS A 88 -2.08 9.76 -1.04
CA LYS A 88 -3.29 9.11 -1.55
C LYS A 88 -3.29 7.62 -1.21
N LYS A 89 -4.40 7.14 -0.65
CA LYS A 89 -4.63 5.72 -0.38
C LYS A 89 -4.71 4.95 -1.69
N LEU A 90 -3.96 3.85 -1.83
CA LEU A 90 -4.05 2.98 -2.99
C LEU A 90 -5.18 1.97 -2.77
N GLU A 91 -6.13 1.88 -3.70
CA GLU A 91 -7.25 0.93 -3.60
C GLU A 91 -6.73 -0.52 -3.62
N ASN A 92 -7.40 -1.39 -2.85
CA ASN A 92 -7.06 -2.82 -2.66
C ASN A 92 -5.67 -3.14 -2.08
N SER A 93 -4.83 -2.13 -1.81
CA SER A 93 -3.54 -2.36 -1.17
C SER A 93 -3.72 -2.75 0.32
N GLY A 94 -3.23 -3.94 0.67
CA GLY A 94 -3.35 -4.52 2.01
C GLY A 94 -4.59 -5.40 2.22
N ARG A 95 -5.51 -5.49 1.25
CA ARG A 95 -6.58 -6.50 1.31
C ARG A 95 -6.00 -7.84 0.94
N LYS A 96 -5.82 -8.69 1.95
CA LYS A 96 -5.51 -10.11 1.78
C LYS A 96 -6.66 -10.91 1.18
N GLU A 97 -7.83 -10.31 1.05
CA GLU A 97 -9.03 -11.02 0.63
C GLU A 97 -9.99 -10.11 -0.14
N CYS A 98 -10.83 -10.75 -0.93
CA CYS A 98 -11.96 -10.16 -1.60
C CYS A 98 -13.25 -10.77 -1.06
N ASN A 99 -14.29 -9.95 -0.96
CA ASN A 99 -15.66 -10.40 -0.77
C ASN A 99 -16.57 -9.55 -1.68
N MET A 100 -17.22 -10.19 -2.64
CA MET A 100 -18.16 -9.60 -3.59
C MET A 100 -19.48 -10.36 -3.52
N ASP A 101 -20.59 -9.63 -3.45
CA ASP A 101 -21.94 -10.18 -3.55
C ASP A 101 -22.62 -9.60 -4.78
N VAL A 102 -23.17 -10.47 -5.63
CA VAL A 102 -23.93 -10.10 -6.83
C VAL A 102 -25.20 -10.93 -6.86
N ASN A 103 -26.35 -10.28 -6.73
CA ASN A 103 -27.67 -10.91 -6.80
C ASN A 103 -27.86 -12.11 -5.86
N GLY A 104 -27.23 -12.11 -4.69
CA GLY A 104 -27.29 -13.21 -3.73
C GLY A 104 -26.29 -14.34 -4.00
N HIS A 105 -25.44 -14.20 -5.02
CA HIS A 105 -24.26 -15.05 -5.22
C HIS A 105 -23.03 -14.38 -4.63
N SER A 106 -22.23 -15.17 -3.93
CA SER A 106 -21.02 -14.73 -3.23
C SER A 106 -19.77 -15.14 -4.01
N PHE A 107 -18.81 -14.22 -4.12
CA PHE A 107 -17.48 -14.47 -4.65
C PHE A 107 -16.44 -14.01 -3.62
N TYR A 108 -15.67 -14.95 -3.09
CA TYR A 108 -14.67 -14.71 -2.06
C TYR A 108 -13.33 -15.33 -2.46
N PHE A 109 -12.23 -14.66 -2.12
CA PHE A 109 -10.92 -15.33 -2.09
C PHE A 109 -10.01 -14.66 -1.06
N SER A 110 -8.94 -15.35 -0.68
CA SER A 110 -7.83 -14.80 0.09
C SER A 110 -6.51 -15.15 -0.59
N TYR A 111 -5.53 -14.25 -0.54
CA TYR A 111 -4.15 -14.48 -0.98
C TYR A 111 -3.43 -15.53 -0.11
N ASP A 112 -4.00 -15.90 1.04
CA ASP A 112 -3.52 -17.01 1.86
C ASP A 112 -4.00 -18.38 1.33
N TYR A 113 -4.88 -18.41 0.31
CA TYR A 113 -5.40 -19.62 -0.35
C TYR A 113 -5.05 -19.63 -1.84
N ASP A 114 -5.14 -20.81 -2.46
CA ASP A 114 -4.94 -21.04 -3.88
C ASP A 114 -6.27 -21.32 -4.61
N TYR A 115 -7.39 -20.80 -4.08
CA TYR A 115 -8.71 -20.97 -4.69
C TYR A 115 -9.63 -19.80 -4.38
N VAL A 116 -10.70 -19.69 -5.18
CA VAL A 116 -11.86 -18.83 -4.95
C VAL A 116 -12.96 -19.68 -4.30
N VAL A 117 -13.80 -19.07 -3.47
CA VAL A 117 -15.05 -19.62 -2.97
C VAL A 117 -16.21 -18.90 -3.65
N ILE A 118 -17.04 -19.64 -4.39
CA ILE A 118 -18.29 -19.15 -4.97
C ILE A 118 -19.43 -19.94 -4.31
N ASP A 119 -20.34 -19.25 -3.62
CA ASP A 119 -21.48 -19.86 -2.91
C ASP A 119 -21.11 -21.03 -1.99
N GLY A 120 -20.00 -20.88 -1.28
CA GLY A 120 -19.47 -21.90 -0.37
C GLY A 120 -18.70 -23.05 -1.05
N GLN A 121 -18.63 -23.08 -2.38
CA GLN A 121 -17.88 -24.07 -3.14
C GLN A 121 -16.53 -23.53 -3.63
N ARG A 122 -15.51 -24.38 -3.68
CA ARG A 122 -14.14 -23.98 -4.04
C ARG A 122 -13.86 -24.19 -5.52
N PHE A 123 -13.21 -23.21 -6.15
CA PHE A 123 -12.85 -23.22 -7.56
C PHE A 123 -11.43 -22.68 -7.80
N GLY A 124 -10.75 -23.21 -8.81
CA GLY A 124 -9.40 -22.80 -9.19
C GLY A 124 -8.27 -23.48 -8.40
N LYS A 125 -7.02 -23.18 -8.80
CA LYS A 125 -5.79 -23.71 -8.20
C LYS A 125 -4.72 -22.64 -7.92
N ALA A 126 -5.09 -21.37 -8.04
CA ALA A 126 -4.27 -20.24 -7.65
C ALA A 126 -5.16 -19.07 -7.21
N PHE A 127 -4.61 -18.15 -6.40
CA PHE A 127 -5.31 -16.93 -6.04
C PHE A 127 -5.50 -16.00 -7.26
N PRO A 128 -6.63 -15.29 -7.35
CA PRO A 128 -6.82 -14.24 -8.34
C PRO A 128 -5.89 -13.06 -8.11
N PHE A 129 -5.30 -12.52 -9.17
CA PHE A 129 -4.67 -11.20 -9.15
C PHE A 129 -5.55 -10.11 -9.78
N GLU A 130 -6.59 -10.51 -10.53
CA GLU A 130 -7.63 -9.64 -11.09
C GLU A 130 -8.96 -10.41 -11.09
N TYR A 131 -10.07 -9.72 -10.84
CA TYR A 131 -11.40 -10.34 -10.76
C TYR A 131 -12.49 -9.30 -11.03
N ARG A 132 -13.62 -9.74 -11.57
CA ARG A 132 -14.76 -8.88 -11.88
C ARG A 132 -16.05 -9.69 -12.01
N TYR A 133 -17.17 -8.98 -11.89
CA TYR A 133 -18.45 -9.46 -12.38
C TYR A 133 -18.70 -8.93 -13.80
N ASP A 134 -18.89 -9.84 -14.75
CA ASP A 134 -19.25 -9.55 -16.13
C ASP A 134 -20.78 -9.53 -16.26
N LYS A 135 -21.35 -8.33 -16.41
CA LYS A 135 -22.81 -8.11 -16.46
C LYS A 135 -23.46 -8.71 -17.69
N ASP A 136 -22.78 -8.68 -18.84
CA ASP A 136 -23.36 -9.13 -20.10
C ASP A 136 -23.46 -10.65 -20.14
N LYS A 137 -22.54 -11.33 -19.45
CA LYS A 137 -22.51 -12.78 -19.30
C LYS A 137 -23.19 -13.31 -18.04
N ASN A 138 -23.60 -12.42 -17.13
CA ASN A 138 -24.04 -12.78 -15.78
C ASN A 138 -23.05 -13.75 -15.09
N ALA A 139 -21.76 -13.40 -15.06
CA ALA A 139 -20.72 -14.34 -14.63
C ALA A 139 -19.65 -13.68 -13.76
N PHE A 140 -19.12 -14.44 -12.79
CA PHE A 140 -17.85 -14.10 -12.16
C PHE A 140 -16.69 -14.48 -13.07
N VAL A 141 -15.74 -13.57 -13.27
CA VAL A 141 -14.54 -13.77 -14.08
C VAL A 141 -13.32 -13.42 -13.25
N TRP A 142 -12.31 -14.30 -13.25
CA TRP A 142 -11.07 -14.04 -12.53
C TRP A 142 -9.84 -14.59 -13.24
N TYR A 143 -8.71 -13.97 -12.96
CA TYR A 143 -7.42 -14.23 -13.61
C TYR A 143 -6.43 -14.69 -12.57
N CYS A 144 -5.78 -15.82 -12.85
CA CYS A 144 -4.75 -16.41 -12.00
C CYS A 144 -3.48 -16.71 -12.80
N LEU A 145 -2.37 -16.86 -12.10
CA LEU A 145 -1.16 -17.47 -12.65
C LEU A 145 -1.05 -18.90 -12.13
N GLU A 146 -1.21 -19.87 -13.01
CA GLU A 146 -1.01 -21.29 -12.69
C GLU A 146 0.33 -21.74 -13.27
N GLY A 147 1.37 -21.76 -12.43
CA GLY A 147 2.74 -21.97 -12.89
C GLY A 147 3.22 -20.82 -13.77
N ARG A 148 3.29 -21.02 -15.09
CA ARG A 148 3.69 -20.00 -16.08
C ARG A 148 2.53 -19.56 -16.99
N ASP A 149 1.35 -20.12 -16.78
CA ASP A 149 0.21 -19.87 -17.64
C ASP A 149 -0.72 -18.82 -17.01
N LEU A 150 -1.16 -17.88 -17.84
CA LEU A 150 -2.27 -17.00 -17.50
C LEU A 150 -3.57 -17.78 -17.67
N THR A 151 -4.21 -18.13 -16.56
CA THR A 151 -5.48 -18.87 -16.55
C THR A 151 -6.62 -17.91 -16.28
N ILE A 152 -7.67 -17.99 -17.10
CA ILE A 152 -8.89 -17.19 -16.97
C ILE A 152 -10.02 -18.16 -16.65
N TYR A 153 -10.71 -17.90 -15.55
CA TYR A 153 -11.91 -18.64 -15.16
C TYR A 153 -13.14 -17.78 -15.39
N GLU A 154 -14.23 -18.44 -15.77
CA GLU A 154 -15.56 -17.86 -15.92
C GLU A 154 -16.55 -18.80 -15.22
N TYR A 155 -17.38 -18.23 -14.34
CA TYR A 155 -18.43 -18.95 -13.63
C TYR A 155 -19.76 -18.21 -13.86
N ALA A 156 -20.61 -18.78 -14.70
CA ALA A 156 -21.94 -18.24 -14.96
C ALA A 156 -22.83 -18.37 -13.71
N LEU A 157 -23.65 -17.35 -13.46
CA LEU A 157 -24.63 -17.30 -12.40
C LEU A 157 -26.01 -17.63 -12.98
N ASP A 158 -26.79 -18.40 -12.22
CA ASP A 158 -28.12 -18.88 -12.59
C ASP A 158 -29.22 -17.84 -12.28
#